data_AF-A0A7C8YQ99-F1
#
_entry.id   AF-A0A7C8YQ99-F1
#
_cell.length_a   1.000
_cell.length_b   1.000
_cell.length_c   1.000
_cell.angle_alpha   90.00
_cell.angle_beta   90.00
_cell.angle_gamma   90.00
#
_symmetry.space_group_name_H-M   'P 1'
#
loop_
_entity.id
_entity.type
_entity.pdbx_description
1 polymer ?
#
loop_
_entity_poly.entity_id
_entity_poly.type
_entity_poly.pdbx_seq_one_letter_code
_entity_poly.pdbx_strand_id
1 'polypeptide(L)'
;YRMCAGIMKLSNALIYGDRVCCGSPHVEYAKLKLLNGRPVSSWLKKVLDADKRVIFINTDALPSFETKDHKTVSNPIEACIVAEITEALADHGVAKEEI
;
A
#
# COMPACT_ATOMS: atom_id res chain seq x y z
N TYR A 1 17.93 7.51 3.86
CA TYR A 1 17.48 6.80 2.64
C TYR A 1 16.14 6.13 2.92
N ARG A 2 15.10 6.33 2.08
CA ARG A 2 13.67 6.03 2.40
C ARG A 2 12.99 4.99 1.49
N MET A 3 12.98 5.20 0.17
CA MET A 3 12.19 4.39 -0.77
C MET A 3 13.00 3.23 -1.33
N CYS A 4 12.41 2.03 -1.41
CA CYS A 4 12.93 0.94 -2.21
C CYS A 4 12.83 1.26 -3.71
N ALA A 5 13.51 0.49 -4.56
CA ALA A 5 13.59 0.79 -5.99
C ALA A 5 12.21 0.78 -6.68
N GLY A 6 11.29 -0.11 -6.27
CA GLY A 6 9.94 -0.17 -6.85
C GLY A 6 9.14 1.12 -6.63
N ILE A 7 9.16 1.65 -5.41
CA ILE A 7 8.48 2.91 -5.05
C ILE A 7 9.22 4.10 -5.70
N MET A 8 10.55 4.10 -5.65
CA MET A 8 11.36 5.17 -6.24
C MET A 8 11.13 5.31 -7.75
N LYS A 9 11.05 4.19 -8.48
CA LYS A 9 10.82 4.16 -9.92
C LYS A 9 9.49 4.82 -10.30
N LEU A 10 8.45 4.63 -9.49
CA LEU A 10 7.16 5.30 -9.70
C LEU A 10 7.31 6.82 -9.60
N SER A 11 7.95 7.32 -8.54
CA SER A 11 8.19 8.76 -8.34
C SER A 11 9.10 9.36 -9.42
N ASN A 12 10.12 8.63 -9.85
CA ASN A 12 11.00 9.04 -10.94
C ASN A 12 10.24 9.17 -12.27
N ALA A 13 9.40 8.20 -12.60
CA ALA A 13 8.62 8.22 -13.84
C ALA A 13 7.61 9.38 -13.89
N LEU A 14 7.05 9.77 -12.75
CA LEU A 14 6.00 10.80 -12.68
C LEU A 14 6.53 12.22 -12.46
N ILE A 15 7.57 12.39 -11.65
CA ILE A 15 7.97 13.71 -11.13
C ILE A 15 9.44 14.03 -11.40
N TYR A 16 10.35 13.09 -11.11
CA TYR A 16 11.77 13.43 -11.00
C TYR A 16 12.61 13.17 -12.26
N GLY A 17 12.08 12.47 -13.26
CA GLY A 17 12.80 12.16 -14.50
C GLY A 17 14.08 11.36 -14.25
N ASP A 18 13.97 10.26 -13.49
CA ASP A 18 15.07 9.33 -13.17
C ASP A 18 16.27 9.92 -12.40
N ARG A 19 16.10 11.06 -11.74
CA ARG A 19 17.18 11.73 -10.98
C ARG A 19 17.40 11.18 -9.57
N VAL A 20 16.43 10.47 -8.99
CA VAL A 20 16.54 9.93 -7.62
C VAL A 20 17.03 8.48 -7.68
N CYS A 21 18.01 8.13 -6.84
CA CYS A 21 18.60 6.79 -6.75
C CYS A 21 18.57 6.22 -5.34
N CYS A 22 18.56 4.89 -5.22
CA CYS A 22 18.71 4.22 -3.94
C CYS A 22 20.16 4.38 -3.44
N GLY A 23 20.32 4.69 -2.15
CA GLY A 23 21.66 4.91 -1.57
C GLY A 23 22.42 3.63 -1.21
N SER A 24 21.75 2.48 -1.21
CA SER A 24 22.38 1.17 -0.97
C SER A 24 21.50 0.03 -1.47
N PRO A 25 22.07 -1.17 -1.72
CA PRO A 25 21.31 -2.35 -2.08
C PRO A 25 20.28 -2.76 -1.02
N HIS A 26 20.61 -2.57 0.27
CA HIS A 26 19.67 -2.87 1.36
C HIS A 26 18.37 -2.08 1.23
N VAL A 27 18.45 -0.82 0.81
CA VAL A 27 17.27 0.03 0.61
C VAL A 27 16.55 -0.36 -0.68
N GLU A 28 17.29 -0.58 -1.77
CA GLU A 28 16.75 -0.98 -3.07
C GLU A 28 15.88 -2.24 -2.99
N TYR A 29 16.36 -3.27 -2.30
CA TYR A 29 15.69 -4.56 -2.15
C TYR A 29 14.83 -4.69 -0.89
N ALA A 30 14.65 -3.60 -0.12
CA ALA A 30 13.86 -3.62 1.10
C ALA A 30 12.42 -4.09 0.82
N LYS A 31 11.94 -5.01 1.65
CA LYS A 31 10.60 -5.60 1.56
C LYS A 31 9.86 -5.49 2.87
N LEU A 32 8.53 -5.46 2.80
CA LEU A 32 7.69 -5.60 3.97
C LEU A 32 7.91 -7.01 4.55
N LYS A 33 8.19 -7.09 5.84
CA LYS A 33 8.38 -8.37 6.54
C LYS A 33 7.02 -8.82 7.06
N LEU A 34 6.47 -9.83 6.44
CA LEU A 34 5.20 -10.43 6.84
C LEU A 34 5.47 -11.77 7.51
N LEU A 35 4.79 -12.01 8.62
CA LEU A 35 4.73 -13.29 9.30
C LEU A 35 3.56 -14.11 8.75
N ASN A 36 3.55 -15.40 9.04
CA ASN A 36 2.39 -16.24 8.77
C ASN A 36 1.23 -15.78 9.67
N GLY A 37 0.32 -15.00 9.09
CA GLY A 37 -0.87 -14.50 9.75
C GLY A 37 -2.08 -15.39 9.52
N ARG A 38 -3.26 -14.83 9.80
CA ARG A 38 -4.54 -15.51 9.59
C ARG A 38 -4.81 -15.74 8.10
N PRO A 39 -5.57 -16.77 7.72
CA PRO A 39 -6.05 -16.91 6.35
C PRO A 39 -6.85 -15.67 5.93
N VAL A 40 -6.43 -15.03 4.84
CA VAL A 40 -7.12 -13.87 4.25
C VAL A 40 -7.78 -14.23 2.91
N SER A 41 -8.68 -13.36 2.47
CA SER A 41 -9.33 -13.45 1.16
C SER A 41 -8.31 -13.43 0.01
N SER A 42 -8.70 -13.94 -1.16
CA SER A 42 -7.79 -14.06 -2.31
C SER A 42 -7.27 -12.71 -2.83
N TRP A 43 -8.03 -11.64 -2.68
CA TRP A 43 -7.61 -10.30 -3.07
C TRP A 43 -6.62 -9.72 -2.06
N LEU A 44 -6.85 -9.89 -0.75
CA LEU A 44 -5.91 -9.49 0.29
C LEU A 44 -4.57 -10.23 0.17
N LYS A 45 -4.56 -11.50 -0.24
CA LYS A 45 -3.30 -12.22 -0.53
C LYS A 45 -2.46 -11.51 -1.60
N LYS A 46 -3.10 -10.88 -2.59
CA LYS A 46 -2.39 -10.10 -3.62
C LYS A 46 -1.87 -8.77 -3.07
N VAL A 47 -2.57 -8.19 -2.09
CA VAL A 47 -2.18 -6.95 -1.41
C VAL A 47 -1.03 -7.18 -0.44
N LEU A 48 -1.08 -8.28 0.32
CA LEU A 48 -0.05 -8.74 1.25
C LEU A 48 1.10 -9.48 0.54
N ASP A 49 1.23 -9.34 -0.77
CA ASP A 49 2.35 -9.92 -1.50
C ASP A 49 3.59 -9.04 -1.28
N ALA A 50 4.48 -9.50 -0.40
CA ALA A 50 5.72 -8.79 -0.10
C ALA A 50 6.67 -8.69 -1.30
N ASP A 51 6.39 -9.23 -2.49
CA ASP A 51 7.14 -8.93 -3.71
C ASP A 51 6.55 -7.74 -4.50
N LYS A 52 5.28 -7.40 -4.26
CA LYS A 52 4.62 -6.24 -4.88
C LYS A 52 4.79 -5.00 -4.01
N ARG A 53 5.71 -4.11 -4.41
CA ARG A 53 6.00 -2.85 -3.69
C ARG A 53 4.94 -1.76 -3.84
N VAL A 54 4.24 -1.79 -4.96
CA VAL A 54 3.25 -0.77 -5.34
C VAL A 54 2.06 -1.52 -5.88
N ILE A 55 0.89 -1.26 -5.28
CA ILE A 55 -0.38 -1.86 -5.66
C ILE A 55 -1.40 -0.74 -5.78
N PHE A 56 -2.16 -0.75 -6.88
CA PHE A 56 -3.30 0.14 -7.07
C PHE A 56 -4.57 -0.72 -7.00
N ILE A 57 -5.49 -0.34 -6.12
CA ILE A 57 -6.78 -1.03 -5.95
C ILE A 57 -7.84 -0.19 -6.65
N ASN A 58 -8.35 -0.70 -7.77
CA ASN A 58 -9.45 -0.05 -8.46
C ASN A 58 -10.79 -0.41 -7.81
N THR A 59 -11.55 0.60 -7.39
CA THR A 59 -12.86 0.47 -6.76
C THR A 59 -14.04 0.67 -7.71
N ASP A 60 -13.82 0.89 -9.02
CA ASP A 60 -14.87 1.13 -10.02
C ASP A 60 -16.00 0.07 -10.05
N ALA A 61 -15.67 -1.19 -9.71
CA ALA A 61 -16.63 -2.29 -9.68
C ALA A 61 -17.48 -2.33 -8.39
N LEU A 62 -17.19 -1.46 -7.42
CA LEU A 62 -17.88 -1.35 -6.15
C LEU A 62 -18.75 -0.08 -6.14
N PRO A 63 -19.85 -0.04 -5.36
CA PRO A 63 -20.65 1.17 -5.17
C PRO A 63 -19.92 2.17 -4.23
N SER A 64 -18.69 2.53 -4.54
CA SER A 64 -17.82 3.40 -3.73
C SER A 64 -18.03 4.88 -4.08
N PHE A 65 -19.25 5.37 -3.88
CA PHE A 65 -19.58 6.77 -4.15
C PHE A 65 -19.01 7.71 -3.08
N GLU A 66 -18.47 8.84 -3.53
CA GLU A 66 -18.05 9.90 -2.62
C GLU A 66 -19.26 10.54 -1.90
N THR A 67 -19.10 10.78 -0.60
CA THR A 67 -20.05 11.52 0.24
C THR A 67 -19.46 12.88 0.56
N LYS A 68 -20.23 13.95 0.33
CA LYS A 68 -19.83 15.31 0.63
C LYS A 68 -20.57 15.81 1.86
N ASP A 69 -19.82 16.13 2.91
CA ASP A 69 -20.35 16.81 4.09
C ASP A 69 -19.65 18.17 4.21
N HIS A 70 -20.39 19.24 3.91
CA HIS A 70 -19.89 20.61 3.86
C HIS A 70 -18.61 20.79 3.02
N LYS A 71 -17.44 20.87 3.67
CA LYS A 71 -16.11 21.06 3.05
C LYS A 71 -15.29 19.77 2.96
N THR A 72 -15.83 18.65 3.43
CA THR A 72 -15.14 17.37 3.50
C THR A 72 -15.73 16.40 2.48
N VAL A 73 -14.86 15.74 1.72
CA VAL A 73 -15.22 14.61 0.85
C VAL A 73 -14.74 13.35 1.55
N SER A 74 -15.59 12.33 1.64
CA SER A 74 -15.24 11.02 2.20
C SER A 74 -15.75 9.90 1.30
N ASN A 75 -15.10 8.74 1.36
CA ASN A 75 -15.57 7.53 0.70
C ASN A 75 -15.63 6.39 1.72
N PRO A 76 -16.81 6.06 2.27
CA PRO A 76 -16.95 5.02 3.29
C PRO A 76 -16.44 3.65 2.83
N ILE A 77 -16.58 3.33 1.54
CA ILE A 77 -16.13 2.05 0.98
C ILE A 77 -14.61 2.00 0.92
N GLU A 78 -13.95 3.06 0.44
CA GLU A 78 -12.48 3.14 0.48
C GLU A 78 -11.96 3.10 1.92
N ALA A 79 -12.64 3.77 2.85
CA ALA A 79 -12.27 3.71 4.27
C ALA A 79 -12.36 2.27 4.84
N CYS A 80 -13.40 1.51 4.50
CA CYS A 80 -13.50 0.09 4.85
C CYS A 80 -12.37 -0.74 4.24
N ILE A 81 -12.03 -0.52 2.96
CA ILE A 81 -10.93 -1.24 2.29
C ILE A 81 -9.59 -0.94 2.99
N VAL A 82 -9.32 0.32 3.32
CA VAL A 82 -8.10 0.72 4.03
C VAL A 82 -8.06 0.09 5.43
N ALA A 83 -9.19 0.07 6.14
CA ALA A 83 -9.28 -0.57 7.45
C ALA A 83 -8.99 -2.09 7.36
N GLU A 84 -9.60 -2.79 6.40
CA GLU A 84 -9.39 -4.23 6.19
C GLU A 84 -7.93 -4.56 5.85
N ILE A 85 -7.28 -3.75 5.00
CA ILE A 85 -5.86 -3.91 4.68
C ILE A 85 -4.98 -3.65 5.92
N THR A 86 -5.29 -2.62 6.70
CA THR A 86 -4.53 -2.26 7.91
C THR A 86 -4.62 -3.37 8.96
N GLU A 87 -5.81 -3.90 9.19
CA GLU A 87 -6.01 -5.05 10.09
C GLU A 87 -5.26 -6.28 9.58
N ALA A 88 -5.33 -6.57 8.28
CA ALA A 88 -4.64 -7.70 7.69
C ALA A 88 -3.10 -7.58 7.81
N LEU A 89 -2.54 -6.37 7.63
CA LEU A 89 -1.12 -6.10 7.85
C LEU A 89 -0.70 -6.33 9.30
N ALA A 90 -1.49 -5.82 10.25
CA ALA A 90 -1.25 -6.01 11.68
C ALA A 90 -1.32 -7.50 12.08
N ASP A 91 -2.32 -8.23 11.57
CA ASP A 91 -2.46 -9.68 11.78
C ASP A 91 -1.31 -10.50 11.17
N HIS A 92 -0.56 -9.92 10.22
CA HIS A 92 0.64 -10.51 9.62
C HIS A 92 1.94 -9.93 10.20
N GLY A 93 1.87 -9.30 11.38
CA GLY A 93 3.04 -8.95 12.18
C GLY A 93 3.68 -7.60 11.85
N VAL A 94 3.01 -6.74 11.08
CA VAL A 94 3.43 -5.34 10.92
C VAL A 94 3.00 -4.56 12.15
N ALA A 95 3.92 -3.83 12.77
CA ALA A 95 3.58 -2.99 13.92
C ALA A 95 2.66 -1.84 13.48
N LYS A 96 1.65 -1.49 14.30
CA LYS A 96 0.66 -0.46 13.93
C LYS A 96 1.30 0.92 13.73
N GLU A 97 2.42 1.17 14.38
CA GLU A 97 3.21 2.40 14.28
C GLU A 97 4.03 2.47 12.97
N GLU A 98 4.14 1.35 12.24
CA GLU A 98 4.84 1.23 10.97
C GLU A 98 3.90 1.20 9.75
N ILE A 99 2.57 1.28 9.96
CA ILE A 99 1.53 1.33 8.91
C ILE A 99 1.13 2.77 8.60
#